data_AF-A0A919D9K3-F1
#
_entry.id   AF-A0A919D9K3-F1
#
_cell.length_a   1.000
_cell.length_b   1.000
_cell.length_c   1.000
_cell.angle_alpha   90.00
_cell.angle_beta   90.00
_cell.angle_gamma   90.00
#
_symmetry.space_group_name_H-M   'P 1'
#
loop_
_entity.id
_entity.type
_entity.pdbx_description
1 polymer ?
#
loop_
_entity_poly.entity_id
_entity_poly.type
_entity_poly.pdbx_seq_one_letter_code
_entity_poly.pdbx_strand_id
1 'polypeptide(L)'
;MPRWEAARESDRESDRAERRGGERRRAAGAGRKAKLVFTDRLLVTLTHLRHDLPHAALAELYRVDRSTVSAAVREVRGLLAERGFAVPTGPRYA
;
A
#
# COMPACT_ATOMS: atom_id res chain seq x y z
N MET A 1 12.19 -5.10 -17.05
CA MET A 1 11.23 -4.11 -17.60
C MET A 1 11.97 -2.79 -17.83
N PRO A 2 11.88 -2.18 -19.02
CA PRO A 2 12.71 -1.02 -19.36
C PRO A 2 12.23 0.29 -18.71
N ARG A 3 13.18 1.15 -18.29
CA ARG A 3 12.96 2.43 -17.60
C ARG A 3 12.12 3.46 -18.41
N TRP A 4 11.94 3.28 -19.72
CA TRP A 4 11.23 4.23 -20.58
C TRP A 4 9.69 4.10 -20.53
N GLU A 5 9.15 2.98 -20.02
CA GLU A 5 7.70 2.85 -19.80
C GLU A 5 7.21 3.69 -18.61
N ALA A 6 8.02 3.79 -17.56
CA ALA A 6 7.71 4.58 -16.36
C ALA A 6 7.59 6.09 -16.66
N ALA A 7 8.41 6.61 -17.57
CA ALA A 7 8.32 8.01 -18.01
C ALA A 7 7.00 8.26 -18.74
N ARG A 8 6.62 7.37 -19.67
CA ARG A 8 5.34 7.47 -20.41
C ARG A 8 4.12 7.31 -19.52
N GLU A 9 4.23 6.54 -18.43
CA GLU A 9 3.15 6.39 -17.46
C GLU A 9 2.98 7.64 -16.60
N SER A 10 4.09 8.29 -16.24
CA SER A 10 4.12 9.58 -15.54
C SER A 10 3.47 10.68 -16.37
N ASP A 11 3.81 10.80 -17.66
CA ASP A 11 3.26 11.82 -18.56
C ASP A 11 1.73 11.68 -18.67
N ARG A 12 1.25 10.45 -18.83
CA ARG A 12 -0.19 10.17 -18.89
C ARG A 12 -0.91 10.49 -17.59
N GLU A 13 -0.28 10.29 -16.44
CA GLU A 13 -0.89 10.64 -15.16
C GLU A 13 -0.94 12.15 -14.94
N SER A 14 0.11 12.87 -15.38
CA SER A 14 0.15 14.33 -15.42
C SER A 14 -0.98 14.91 -16.28
N ASP A 15 -1.15 14.40 -17.51
CA ASP A 15 -2.23 14.83 -18.42
C ASP A 15 -3.62 14.59 -17.83
N ARG A 16 -3.80 13.48 -17.09
CA ARG A 16 -5.06 13.19 -16.40
C ARG A 16 -5.27 14.11 -15.20
N ALA A 17 -4.21 14.46 -14.47
CA ALA A 17 -4.28 15.39 -13.35
C ALA A 17 -4.66 16.79 -13.82
N GLU A 18 -4.09 17.26 -14.93
CA GLU A 18 -4.43 18.55 -15.54
C GLU A 18 -5.89 18.62 -15.98
N ARG A 19 -6.39 17.59 -16.69
CA ARG A 19 -7.81 17.53 -17.09
C ARG A 19 -8.79 17.50 -15.91
N ARG A 20 -8.35 17.04 -14.73
CA ARG A 20 -9.16 17.01 -13.50
C ARG A 20 -9.08 18.31 -12.70
N GLY A 21 -8.29 19.29 -13.13
CA GLY A 21 -8.10 20.56 -12.41
C GLY A 21 -7.14 20.45 -11.22
N GLY A 22 -6.23 19.47 -11.24
CA GLY A 22 -5.23 19.24 -10.21
C GLY A 22 -5.45 17.96 -9.39
N GLU A 23 -4.64 17.79 -8.34
CA GLU A 23 -4.72 16.63 -7.46
C GLU A 23 -6.06 16.56 -6.72
N ARG A 24 -6.59 15.34 -6.56
CA ARG A 24 -7.84 15.11 -5.84
C ARG A 24 -7.67 15.47 -4.37
N ARG A 25 -8.25 16.58 -3.93
CA ARG A 25 -8.31 16.97 -2.52
C ARG A 25 -9.47 16.27 -1.84
N ARG A 26 -9.24 15.63 -0.69
CA ARG A 26 -10.29 15.10 0.19
C ARG A 26 -10.33 15.92 1.47
N ALA A 27 -11.53 16.21 1.96
CA ALA A 27 -11.67 16.78 3.30
C ALA A 27 -11.08 15.82 4.34
N ALA A 28 -10.50 16.37 5.41
CA ALA A 28 -10.00 15.58 6.52
C ALA A 28 -11.15 14.71 7.07
N GLY A 29 -10.93 13.39 7.12
CA GLY A 29 -11.97 12.43 7.52
C GLY A 29 -12.93 11.94 6.42
N ALA A 30 -12.86 12.47 5.18
CA ALA A 30 -13.66 11.99 4.03
C ALA A 30 -13.13 10.68 3.40
N GLY A 31 -12.46 9.87 4.22
CA GLY A 31 -11.96 8.53 3.89
C GLY A 31 -12.93 7.46 4.35
N ARG A 32 -12.91 6.29 3.69
CA ARG A 32 -13.58 5.11 4.21
C ARG A 32 -12.97 4.77 5.58
N LYS A 33 -13.80 4.54 6.59
CA LYS A 33 -13.34 4.09 7.92
C LYS A 33 -12.46 2.84 7.74
N ALA A 34 -11.35 2.79 8.48
CA ALA A 34 -10.47 1.62 8.45
C ALA A 34 -11.28 0.38 8.86
N LYS A 35 -11.32 -0.64 7.99
CA LYS A 35 -12.00 -1.91 8.30
C LYS A 35 -11.24 -2.75 9.32
N LEU A 36 -9.97 -2.42 9.56
CA LEU A 36 -9.06 -3.09 10.47
C LEU A 36 -8.62 -2.11 11.55
N VAL A 37 -8.61 -2.54 12.81
CA VAL A 37 -7.97 -1.76 13.89
C VAL A 37 -6.45 -1.76 13.70
N PHE A 38 -5.73 -0.94 14.46
CA PHE A 38 -4.27 -0.85 14.34
C PHE A 38 -3.59 -2.21 14.52
N THR A 39 -3.98 -2.98 15.54
CA THR A 39 -3.42 -4.31 15.82
C THR A 39 -3.59 -5.27 14.64
N ASP A 40 -4.77 -5.30 14.02
CA ASP A 40 -5.00 -6.16 12.85
C ASP A 40 -4.14 -5.74 11.67
N ARG A 41 -4.00 -4.43 11.41
CA ARG A 41 -3.11 -3.92 10.35
C ARG A 41 -1.66 -4.32 10.61
N LEU A 42 -1.23 -4.27 11.87
CA LEU A 42 0.11 -4.70 12.28
C LEU A 42 0.30 -6.20 12.05
N LEU A 43 -0.65 -7.04 12.49
CA LEU A 43 -0.60 -8.49 12.30
C LEU A 43 -0.58 -8.86 10.81
N VAL A 44 -1.51 -8.32 10.02
CA VAL A 44 -1.56 -8.51 8.56
C VAL A 44 -0.21 -8.17 7.91
N THR A 45 0.39 -7.04 8.29
CA THR A 45 1.66 -6.60 7.72
C THR A 45 2.83 -7.49 8.13
N LEU A 46 2.93 -7.83 9.41
CA LEU A 46 4.01 -8.69 9.91
C LEU A 46 3.91 -10.10 9.34
N THR A 47 2.71 -10.66 9.22
CA THR A 47 2.49 -11.97 8.58
C THR A 47 2.90 -11.93 7.11
N HIS A 48 2.52 -10.89 6.37
CA HIS A 48 2.96 -10.71 4.98
C HIS A 48 4.49 -10.64 4.88
N LEU A 49 5.15 -9.80 5.68
CA LEU A 49 6.60 -9.60 5.62
C LEU A 49 7.42 -10.80 6.11
N ARG A 50 6.87 -11.59 7.04
CA ARG A 50 7.56 -12.74 7.63
C ARG A 50 7.39 -14.02 6.81
N HIS A 51 6.22 -14.22 6.21
CA HIS A 51 5.85 -15.48 5.57
C HIS A 51 5.58 -15.35 4.07
N ASP A 52 5.77 -14.16 3.50
CA ASP A 52 5.48 -13.84 2.09
C ASP A 52 4.03 -14.19 1.68
N LEU A 53 3.11 -14.13 2.66
CA LEU A 53 1.71 -14.47 2.41
C LEU A 53 1.10 -13.49 1.40
N PRO A 54 0.44 -13.95 0.34
CA PRO A 54 -0.13 -13.05 -0.65
C PRO A 54 -1.26 -12.21 -0.03
N HIS A 55 -1.38 -10.95 -0.45
CA HIS A 55 -2.43 -10.06 0.04
C HIS A 55 -3.85 -10.62 -0.13
N ALA A 56 -4.06 -11.50 -1.11
CA ALA A 56 -5.35 -12.17 -1.32
C ALA A 56 -5.68 -13.14 -0.19
N ALA A 57 -4.73 -13.99 0.23
CA ALA A 57 -4.94 -14.91 1.35
C ALA A 57 -5.21 -14.18 2.67
N LEU A 58 -4.52 -13.07 2.91
CA LEU A 58 -4.76 -12.22 4.09
C LEU A 58 -6.13 -11.54 4.03
N ALA A 59 -6.59 -11.15 2.83
CA ALA A 59 -7.91 -10.56 2.64
C ALA A 59 -9.03 -11.55 2.97
N GLU A 60 -8.88 -12.81 2.56
CA GLU A 60 -9.80 -13.90 2.92
C GLU A 60 -9.80 -14.17 4.42
N LEU A 61 -8.61 -14.31 5.04
CA LEU A 61 -8.47 -14.60 6.47
C LEU A 61 -9.13 -13.53 7.35
N TYR A 62 -8.93 -12.26 7.01
CA TYR A 62 -9.48 -11.13 7.76
C TYR A 62 -10.85 -10.66 7.25
N ARG A 63 -11.44 -11.33 6.24
CA ARG A 63 -12.73 -10.97 5.62
C ARG A 63 -12.80 -9.50 5.17
N VAL A 64 -11.72 -9.00 4.57
CA VAL A 64 -11.60 -7.63 4.05
C VAL A 64 -11.27 -7.64 2.56
N ASP A 65 -11.31 -6.46 1.92
CA ASP A 65 -10.88 -6.35 0.53
C ASP A 65 -9.35 -6.44 0.43
N ARG A 66 -8.83 -7.03 -0.66
CA ARG A 66 -7.38 -7.02 -0.97
C ARG A 66 -6.77 -5.62 -0.97
N SER A 67 -7.53 -4.60 -1.37
CA SER A 67 -7.11 -3.19 -1.32
C SER A 67 -6.94 -2.68 0.12
N THR A 68 -7.71 -3.20 1.08
CA THR A 68 -7.57 -2.89 2.51
C THR A 68 -6.27 -3.46 3.05
N VAL A 69 -5.93 -4.71 2.69
CA VAL A 69 -4.64 -5.34 3.05
C VAL A 69 -3.47 -4.54 2.48
N SER A 70 -3.51 -4.19 1.20
CA SER A 70 -2.46 -3.39 0.55
C SER A 70 -2.26 -2.02 1.22
N ALA A 71 -3.36 -1.35 1.58
CA ALA A 71 -3.32 -0.08 2.30
C ALA A 71 -2.70 -0.23 3.70
N ALA A 72 -3.08 -1.28 4.44
CA ALA A 72 -2.53 -1.59 5.77
C ALA A 72 -1.02 -1.85 5.71
N VAL A 73 -0.57 -2.66 4.74
CA VAL A 73 0.85 -2.95 4.53
C VAL A 73 1.63 -1.68 4.24
N ARG A 74 1.13 -0.81 3.36
CA ARG A 74 1.81 0.47 3.04
C ARG A 74 1.92 1.38 4.26
N GLU A 75 0.84 1.52 5.04
CA GLU A 75 0.82 2.35 6.25
C GLU A 75 1.81 1.84 7.31
N VAL A 76 1.71 0.55 7.65
CA VAL A 76 2.54 -0.04 8.71
C VAL A 76 4.01 -0.08 8.31
N ARG A 77 4.34 -0.33 7.02
CA ARG A 77 5.72 -0.23 6.53
C ARG A 77 6.31 1.17 6.71
N GLY A 78 5.51 2.23 6.51
CA GLY A 78 5.93 3.61 6.80
C GLY A 78 6.26 3.80 8.28
N LEU A 79 5.36 3.35 9.17
CA LEU A 79 5.56 3.44 10.62
C LEU A 79 6.78 2.65 11.12
N LEU A 80 7.02 1.47 10.53
CA LEU A 80 8.20 0.66 10.81
C LEU A 80 9.47 1.36 10.34
N ALA A 81 9.47 1.94 9.14
CA ALA A 81 10.61 2.68 8.61
C ALA A 81 10.95 3.91 9.48
N GLU A 82 9.96 4.68 9.93
CA GLU A 82 10.14 5.80 10.87
C GLU A 82 10.81 5.37 12.19
N ARG A 83 10.65 4.10 12.58
CA ARG A 83 11.21 3.51 13.81
C ARG A 83 12.53 2.77 13.56
N GLY A 84 13.08 2.83 12.36
CA GLY A 84 14.35 2.16 11.99
C GLY A 84 14.20 0.69 11.56
N PHE A 85 12.97 0.17 11.44
CA PHE A 85 12.68 -1.19 10.98
C PHE A 85 12.39 -1.25 9.48
N ALA A 86 13.22 -0.59 8.66
CA ALA A 86 13.05 -0.62 7.21
C ALA A 86 13.28 -2.04 6.67
N VAL A 87 12.21 -2.72 6.25
CA VAL A 87 12.34 -4.01 5.56
C VAL A 87 12.87 -3.77 4.14
N PRO A 88 13.97 -4.43 3.74
CA PRO A 88 14.49 -4.32 2.37
C PRO A 88 13.37 -4.59 1.37
N THR A 89 13.08 -3.61 0.50
CA THR A 89 12.20 -3.77 -0.67
C THR A 89 12.99 -4.53 -1.74
N GLY A 90 13.28 -5.80 -1.49
CA GLY A 90 13.97 -6.66 -2.43
C GLY A 90 13.53 -8.11 -2.23
N PRO A 91 13.43 -8.91 -3.31
CA PRO A 91 13.19 -10.34 -3.18
C PRO A 91 14.32 -10.96 -2.33
N ARG A 92 13.93 -11.76 -1.33
CA ARG A 92 14.87 -12.61 -0.58
C ARG A 92 15.11 -13.85 -1.42
N TYR A 93 16.10 -13.80 -2.30
CA TYR A 93 16.67 -15.03 -2.84
C TYR A 93 17.59 -15.61 -1.77
N ALA A 94 17.29 -16.85 -1.35
CA ALA A 94 18.20 -17.69 -0.58
C ALA A 94 19.04 -18.54 -1.54
#